data_AF-A0A0Q8AXT4-F1
#
_entry.id   AF-A0A0Q8AXT4-F1
#
_cell.length_a   1.000
_cell.length_b   1.000
_cell.length_c   1.000
_cell.angle_alpha   90.00
_cell.angle_beta   90.00
_cell.angle_gamma   90.00
#
_symmetry.space_group_name_H-M   'P 1'
#
loop_
_entity.id
_entity.type
_entity.pdbx_description
1 polymer ?
#
loop_
_entity_poly.entity_id
_entity_poly.type
_entity_poly.pdbx_seq_one_letter_code
_entity_poly.pdbx_strand_id
1 'polypeptide(L)' 'MRHTYTRRRTETLDYMQSMLGQLRTMAEAERCDMLAYLIEMAYVEASDIIRGERPARVQDGRKGVA' A
#
# COMPACT_ATOMS: atom_id res chain seq x y z
N MET A 1 -13.04 -21.89 0.43
CA MET A 1 -11.62 -21.58 0.15
C MET A 1 -11.32 -20.11 -0.14
N ARG A 2 -12.27 -19.29 -0.64
CA ARG A 2 -12.05 -17.87 -0.99
C ARG A 2 -11.84 -16.93 0.21
N HIS A 3 -12.50 -17.20 1.34
CA HIS A 3 -12.44 -16.39 2.56
C HIS A 3 -11.05 -16.36 3.21
N THR A 4 -10.34 -17.50 3.21
CA THR A 4 -9.00 -17.62 3.77
C THR A 4 -7.96 -16.82 3.00
N TYR A 5 -8.13 -16.68 1.68
CA TYR A 5 -7.26 -15.90 0.82
C TYR A 5 -7.40 -14.39 1.08
N THR A 6 -8.63 -13.89 1.19
CA THR A 6 -8.89 -12.48 1.53
C THR A 6 -8.30 -12.14 2.90
N ARG A 7 -8.51 -13.00 3.91
CA ARG A 7 -7.96 -12.80 5.25
C ARG A 7 -6.43 -12.72 5.26
N ARG A 8 -5.73 -13.65 4.60
CA ARG A 8 -4.26 -13.60 4.49
C ARG A 8 -3.76 -12.35 3.76
N ARG A 9 -4.52 -11.90 2.76
CA ARG A 9 -4.18 -10.69 2.00
C ARG A 9 -4.29 -9.44 2.87
N THR A 10 -5.35 -9.32 3.68
CA THR A 10 -5.52 -8.24 4.65
C THR A 10 -4.41 -8.29 5.71
N GLU A 11 -4.12 -9.46 6.29
CA GLU A 11 -3.02 -9.64 7.25
C GLU A 11 -1.66 -9.21 6.66
N THR A 12 -1.41 -9.52 5.38
CA THR A 12 -0.19 -9.10 4.67
C THR A 12 -0.15 -7.59 4.46
N LEU A 13 -1.28 -6.97 4.10
CA LEU A 13 -1.37 -5.52 3.90
C LEU A 13 -1.20 -4.75 5.22
N ASP A 14 -1.80 -5.23 6.32
CA ASP A 14 -1.64 -4.65 7.66
C ASP A 14 -0.18 -4.70 8.12
N TYR A 15 0.50 -5.82 7.83
CA TYR A 15 1.93 -5.95 8.08
C TYR A 15 2.76 -4.98 7.24
N MET A 16 2.47 -4.85 5.95
CA MET A 16 3.13 -3.87 5.07
C MET A 16 2.92 -2.43 5.55
N GLN A 17 1.69 -2.06 5.93
CA GLN A 17 1.40 -0.74 6.48
C GLN A 17 2.23 -0.45 7.74
N SER A 18 2.38 -1.44 8.62
CA SER A 18 3.21 -1.32 9.84
C SER A 18 4.69 -1.11 9.51
N MET A 19 5.25 -1.86 8.55
CA MET A 19 6.63 -1.67 8.09
C MET A 19 6.86 -0.31 7.45
N LEU A 20 5.92 0.17 6.63
CA LEU A 20 5.99 1.49 6.00
C LEU A 20 6.04 2.61 7.06
N GLY A 21 5.26 2.48 8.14
CA GLY A 21 5.36 3.41 9.27
C GLY A 21 6.74 3.44 9.91
N GLN A 22 7.37 2.28 10.13
CA GLN A 22 8.72 2.19 10.68
C GLN A 22 9.78 2.80 9.73
N LEU A 23 9.70 2.49 8.43
CA LEU A 23 10.62 3.00 7.42
C LEU A 23 10.53 4.53 7.28
N ARG A 24 9.32 5.09 7.40
CA ARG A 24 9.12 6.54 7.38
C ARG A 24 9.85 7.20 8.53
N THR A 25 9.69 6.70 9.76
CA THR A 25 10.40 7.22 10.94
C THR A 25 11.92 7.19 10.75
N MET A 26 12.45 6.12 10.15
CA MET A 26 13.88 6.02 9.83
C MET A 26 14.30 7.05 8.77
N ALA A 27 13.53 7.24 7.71
CA ALA A 27 13.82 8.22 6.66
C ALA A 27 13.75 9.67 7.18
N GLU A 28 12.81 9.97 8.07
CA GLU A 28 12.69 11.28 8.73
C GLU A 28 13.88 11.54 9.66
N ALA A 29 14.35 10.53 10.41
CA ALA A 29 15.53 10.64 11.26
C ALA A 29 16.81 10.99 10.48
N GLU A 30 16.93 10.47 9.26
CA GLU A 30 18.05 10.74 8.35
C GLU A 30 17.84 12.01 7.48
N ARG A 31 16.74 12.76 7.68
CA ARG A 31 16.37 13.95 6.89
C ARG A 31 16.25 13.68 5.38
N CYS A 32 15.84 12.47 5.01
CA CYS A 32 15.62 12.08 3.62
C CYS A 32 14.19 12.43 3.19
N ASP A 33 13.88 13.71 3.00
CA ASP A 33 12.52 14.21 2.80
C ASP A 33 11.77 13.54 1.63
N MET A 34 12.44 13.42 0.48
CA MET A 34 11.84 12.76 -0.70
C MET A 34 11.57 11.27 -0.47
N LEU A 35 12.42 10.59 0.31
CA LEU A 35 12.23 9.19 0.64
C LEU A 35 11.07 9.02 1.64
N ALA A 36 11.02 9.85 2.67
CA ALA A 36 9.91 9.87 3.64
C ALA A 36 8.57 10.10 2.94
N TYR A 37 8.52 11.05 1.99
CA TYR A 37 7.34 11.29 1.16
C TYR A 37 6.90 10.05 0.37
N LEU A 38 7.81 9.38 -0.34
CA LEU A 38 7.47 8.17 -1.11
C LEU A 38 6.96 7.04 -0.22
N ILE A 39 7.55 6.87 0.96
CA ILE A 39 7.10 5.88 1.95
C ILE A 39 5.71 6.24 2.48
N GLU A 40 5.44 7.51 2.77
CA GLU A 40 4.12 7.98 3.20
C GLU A 40 3.06 7.75 2.10
N MET A 41 3.39 8.03 0.84
CA MET A 41 2.48 7.74 -0.27
C MET A 41 2.19 6.23 -0.40
N ALA A 42 3.18 5.38 -0.19
CA ALA A 42 2.98 3.93 -0.16
C ALA A 42 2.11 3.48 1.04
N TYR A 43 2.28 4.12 2.21
CA TYR A 43 1.46 3.86 3.40
C TYR A 43 -0.01 4.18 3.14
N VAL A 44 -0.29 5.35 2.55
CA VAL A 44 -1.66 5.78 2.19
C VAL A 44 -2.29 4.78 1.22
N GLU A 45 -1.57 4.40 0.16
CA GLU A 45 -2.09 3.42 -0.82
C GLU A 45 -2.40 2.07 -0.17
N ALA A 46 -1.56 1.57 0.74
CA ALA A 46 -1.83 0.33 1.48
C ALA A 46 -3.11 0.44 2.32
N SER A 47 -3.30 1.56 3.02
CA SER A 47 -4.51 1.82 3.80
C SER A 47 -5.77 1.89 2.92
N ASP A 48 -5.71 2.54 1.76
CA ASP A 48 -6.82 2.63 0.81
C ASP A 48 -7.21 1.24 0.25
N ILE A 49 -6.21 0.39 -0.02
CA ILE A 49 -6.44 -1.00 -0.44
C ILE A 49 -7.08 -1.82 0.69
N ILE A 50 -6.65 -1.66 1.95
CA ILE A 50 -7.24 -2.35 3.11
C ILE A 50 -8.70 -1.96 3.30
N ARG A 51 -9.02 -0.66 3.18
CA ARG A 51 -10.40 -0.14 3.26
C ARG A 51 -11.27 -0.55 2.08
N GLY A 52 -10.67 -1.06 1.00
CA GLY A 52 -11.37 -1.41 -0.23
C GLY A 52 -11.75 -0.19 -1.07
N GLU A 53 -11.14 0.97 -0.81
CA GLU A 53 -11.35 2.22 -1.54
C GLU A 53 -10.63 2.21 -2.90
N ARG A 54 -9.55 1.41 -3.01
CA ARG A 54 -8.81 1.19 -4.26
C ARG A 54 -8.65 -0.29 -4.61
N PRO A 55 -8.78 -0.66 -5.89
CA PRO A 55 -8.43 -2.00 -6.33
C PRO A 55 -6.90 -2.15 -6.27
N ALA A 56 -6.40 -3.15 -5.55
CA ALA A 56 -4.94 -3.40 -5.49
C ALA A 56 -4.29 -3.80 -6.84
N ARG A 57 -5.09 -3.97 -7.89
CA ARG A 57 -4.59 -4.01 -9.27
C ARG A 57 -5.02 -2.73 -9.92
N VAL A 58 -4.06 -1.92 -10.36
CA VAL A 58 -4.30 -0.84 -11.30
C VAL A 58 -4.94 -1.50 -12.53
N GLN A 59 -6.19 -1.18 -12.82
CA GLN A 59 -6.79 -1.58 -14.09
C GLN A 59 -6.06 -0.78 -15.16
N ASP A 60 -5.16 -1.43 -15.90
CA ASP A 60 -4.55 -0.83 -17.08
C ASP A 60 -5.69 -0.45 -18.03
N GLY A 61 -5.88 0.85 -18.27
CA GLY A 61 -6.96 1.42 -19.09
C GLY A 61 -6.91 1.01 -20.56
N ARG A 62 -6.05 0.06 -20.93
CA ARG A 62 -6.01 -0.58 -22.24
C ARG A 62 -7.09 -1.65 -22.40
N LYS A 63 -8.35 -1.25 -22.34
CA LYS A 63 -9.35 -1.89 -23.22
C LYS A 63 -9.59 -0.92 -24.35
N GLY A 64 -8.82 -1.15 -25.42
CA GLY A 64 -8.94 -0.43 -26.67
C GLY A 64 -10.38 -0.43 -27.15
N VAL A 65 -10.79 0.78 -27.53
CA VAL A 65 -11.77 1.09 -28.58
C VAL A 65 -11.81 -0.04 -29.61
N ALA A 66 -12.97 -0.68 -29.73
CA ALA A 66 -13.37 -1.46 -30.89
C ALA A 66 -14.28 -0.59 -31.76
#